data_AF-A0A914U126-F1
#
_entry.id   AF-A0A914U126-F1
#
_cell.length_a   1.000
_cell.length_b   1.000
_cell.length_c   1.000
_cell.angle_alpha   90.00
_cell.angle_beta   90.00
_cell.angle_gamma   90.00
#
_symmetry.space_group_name_H-M   'P 1'
#
loop_
_entity.id
_entity.type
_entity.pdbx_description
1 polymer ?
#
loop_
_entity_poly.entity_id
_entity_poly.type
_entity_poly.pdbx_seq_one_letter_code
_entity_poly.pdbx_strand_id
1 'polypeptide(L)'
;LGAEDLFSLSPRPAHPEYGQQDELYVNKIIEQAVDTYKLAMRDNTKVDQRLENLLNRIFNLNMESREYRQVVGLALDTRRLDQIERAVKASDDSTTLLSETVIKVLGSQLDRAFRSKVLDVLLRLFSELEEPDFVSMCQCLIKLEKPGDVADILNRLVKNQDGELLAYQISFDLYENATQQFIQQIEKALIPETEKTVTATSESATENATSTTETTTTTTAASSTSGTTSSATATTSSTTSAVTSKSADDSSSSTSGSSESAETVPSGTMSPEVRDKLRSILRGEETIKHHMQFLIKNNHTDMLILKNIKDSVRMACTHNGTVITNGLMHIGTTCDDFLRDNLEWISKATNWNKFNAVATLGLIHRGHEANAMKVLDPYLPKGEPDQFGYKEGGALYAYGLIHANHGSANVIEYLQKQLAGATTAAVRHGACLGLGVAALGTRNESVYSQLRETLYQDDAVVGEAAGTAMGLVMAASLDAAAFREMVQYISDTAHDKIQRGLRT
;
A
#
# COMPACT_ATOMS: atom_id res chain seq x y z
N LEU A 1 37.37 -21.39 30.58
CA LEU A 1 37.08 -20.35 31.59
C LEU A 1 38.21 -20.21 32.61
N GLY A 2 38.35 -21.09 33.62
CA GLY A 2 39.34 -20.93 34.70
C GLY A 2 40.84 -20.97 34.34
N ALA A 3 41.20 -21.03 33.06
CA ALA A 3 42.58 -20.81 32.58
C ALA A 3 42.85 -19.34 32.23
N GLU A 4 41.80 -18.51 32.09
CA GLU A 4 41.87 -17.06 31.85
C GLU A 4 42.88 -16.67 30.75
N ASP A 5 43.97 -15.99 31.10
CA ASP A 5 44.96 -15.51 30.12
C ASP A 5 46.03 -16.56 29.72
N LEU A 6 46.01 -17.75 30.33
CA LEU A 6 46.85 -18.89 29.92
C LEU A 6 46.31 -19.61 28.65
N PHE A 7 45.09 -19.31 28.22
CA PHE A 7 44.52 -19.81 26.97
C PHE A 7 44.76 -18.82 25.82
N SER A 8 45.50 -19.24 24.79
CA SER A 8 45.69 -18.44 23.57
C SER A 8 44.53 -18.65 22.59
N LEU A 9 44.11 -17.57 21.93
CA LEU A 9 43.15 -17.61 20.82
C LEU A 9 43.84 -17.84 19.47
N SER A 10 45.14 -17.58 19.39
CA SER A 10 45.99 -18.03 18.29
C SER A 10 46.36 -19.51 18.50
N PRO A 11 46.19 -20.38 17.48
CA PRO A 11 46.75 -21.73 17.48
C PRO A 11 48.28 -21.69 17.55
N ARG A 12 48.90 -22.69 18.18
CA ARG A 12 50.35 -22.86 18.13
C ARG A 12 50.78 -23.44 16.77
N PRO A 13 51.99 -23.13 16.28
CA PRO A 13 52.50 -23.73 15.04
C PRO A 13 52.50 -25.26 15.15
N ALA A 14 52.09 -25.93 14.05
CA ALA A 14 51.79 -27.36 14.04
C ALA A 14 52.96 -28.22 14.55
N HIS A 15 52.69 -29.08 15.54
CA HIS A 15 53.72 -29.95 16.12
C HIS A 15 54.00 -31.14 15.19
N PRO A 16 55.26 -31.53 14.94
CA PRO A 16 55.61 -32.60 14.00
C PRO A 16 54.92 -33.95 14.24
N GLU A 17 54.54 -34.24 15.49
CA GLU A 17 53.88 -35.50 15.88
C GLU A 17 52.33 -35.43 15.88
N TYR A 18 51.73 -34.23 15.96
CA TYR A 18 50.28 -34.06 16.22
C TYR A 18 49.55 -33.17 15.18
N GLY A 19 50.27 -32.52 14.26
CA GLY A 19 49.68 -31.76 13.15
C GLY A 19 48.85 -30.55 13.62
N GLN A 20 47.74 -30.27 12.90
CA GLN A 20 46.84 -29.13 13.13
C GLN A 20 45.82 -29.31 14.28
N GLN A 21 46.01 -30.31 15.16
CA GLN A 21 45.03 -30.61 16.23
C GLN A 21 44.79 -29.43 17.20
N ASP A 22 45.76 -28.52 17.37
CA ASP A 22 45.64 -27.35 18.23
C ASP A 22 44.64 -26.32 17.69
N GLU A 23 44.59 -26.13 16.37
CA GLU A 23 43.65 -25.25 15.67
C GLU A 23 42.21 -25.76 15.81
N LEU A 24 42.01 -27.06 15.60
CA LEU A 24 40.72 -27.72 15.80
C LEU A 24 40.24 -27.64 17.26
N TYR A 25 41.16 -27.71 18.23
CA TYR A 25 40.84 -27.53 19.65
C TYR A 25 40.42 -26.09 19.97
N VAL A 26 41.19 -25.09 19.55
CA VAL A 26 40.88 -23.67 19.76
C VAL A 26 39.53 -23.31 19.13
N ASN A 27 39.30 -23.70 17.87
CA ASN A 27 38.04 -23.41 17.17
C ASN A 27 36.83 -24.03 17.88
N LYS A 28 36.93 -25.27 18.38
CA LYS A 28 35.85 -25.92 19.14
C LYS A 28 35.60 -25.29 20.51
N ILE A 29 36.65 -24.78 21.18
CA ILE A 29 36.49 -24.03 22.43
C ILE A 29 35.82 -22.67 22.17
N ILE A 30 36.13 -21.99 21.05
CA ILE A 30 35.47 -20.76 20.62
C ILE A 30 33.98 -21.03 20.32
N GLU A 31 33.68 -22.03 19.48
CA GLU A 31 32.31 -22.48 19.15
C GLU A 31 31.48 -22.72 20.42
N GLN A 32 31.98 -23.57 21.33
CA GLN A 32 31.23 -23.93 22.53
C GLN A 32 31.14 -22.79 23.56
N ALA A 33 32.12 -21.87 23.62
CA ALA A 33 32.01 -20.65 24.42
C ALA A 33 30.94 -19.70 23.87
N VAL A 34 30.92 -19.50 22.55
CA VAL A 34 29.96 -18.66 21.84
C VAL A 34 28.54 -19.20 22.00
N ASP A 35 28.29 -20.49 21.83
CA ASP A 35 26.97 -21.09 22.01
C ASP A 35 26.51 -21.08 23.49
N THR A 36 27.42 -21.29 24.44
CA THR A 36 27.10 -21.13 25.88
C THR A 36 26.65 -19.69 26.18
N TYR A 37 27.29 -18.69 25.57
CA TYR A 37 26.91 -17.27 25.70
C TYR A 37 25.55 -16.99 25.02
N LYS A 38 25.30 -17.53 23.81
CA LYS A 38 24.01 -17.41 23.12
C LYS A 38 22.84 -17.95 23.95
N LEU A 39 23.01 -19.13 24.57
CA LEU A 39 22.01 -19.72 25.45
C LEU A 39 21.75 -18.83 26.68
N ALA A 40 22.82 -18.37 27.35
CA ALA A 40 22.68 -17.50 28.51
C ALA A 40 21.93 -16.19 28.20
N MET A 41 22.23 -15.58 27.05
CA MET A 41 21.59 -14.35 26.52
C MET A 41 20.21 -14.55 25.92
N ARG A 42 19.80 -15.79 25.60
CA ARG A 42 18.42 -16.11 25.22
C ARG A 42 17.54 -16.29 26.44
N ASP A 43 18.08 -16.94 27.47
CA ASP A 43 17.33 -17.34 28.67
C ASP A 43 17.44 -16.27 29.79
N ASN A 44 18.00 -15.08 29.49
CA ASN A 44 18.20 -13.93 30.40
C ASN A 44 18.92 -14.28 31.72
N THR A 45 19.86 -15.22 31.66
CA THR A 45 20.65 -15.64 32.83
C THR A 45 21.89 -14.76 33.01
N LYS A 46 22.44 -14.71 34.24
CA LYS A 46 23.69 -13.98 34.49
C LYS A 46 24.87 -14.72 33.86
N VAL A 47 25.51 -14.09 32.88
CA VAL A 47 26.74 -14.58 32.24
C VAL A 47 27.92 -14.52 33.24
N ASP A 48 28.82 -15.50 33.18
CA ASP A 48 30.11 -15.45 33.90
C ASP A 48 31.01 -14.38 33.25
N GLN A 49 31.55 -13.46 34.05
CA GLN A 49 32.48 -12.42 33.61
C GLN A 49 33.69 -13.00 32.86
N ARG A 50 34.12 -14.23 33.17
CA ARG A 50 35.19 -14.94 32.46
C ARG A 50 34.79 -15.33 31.03
N LEU A 51 33.53 -15.67 30.81
CA LEU A 51 33.00 -15.99 29.48
C LEU A 51 32.85 -14.72 28.65
N GLU A 52 32.37 -13.64 29.25
CA GLU A 52 32.33 -12.32 28.60
C GLU A 52 33.75 -11.79 28.27
N ASN A 53 34.72 -11.96 29.16
CA ASN A 53 36.11 -11.56 28.90
C ASN A 53 36.76 -12.39 27.79
N LEU A 54 36.51 -13.70 27.73
CA LEU A 54 36.94 -14.55 26.61
C LEU A 54 36.30 -14.09 25.29
N LEU A 55 34.99 -13.79 25.31
CA LEU A 55 34.28 -13.26 24.16
C LEU A 55 34.87 -11.92 23.71
N ASN A 56 35.13 -10.98 24.63
CA ASN A 56 35.77 -9.70 24.34
C ASN A 56 37.17 -9.85 23.71
N ARG A 57 37.95 -10.87 24.11
CA ARG A 57 39.23 -11.19 23.48
C ARG A 57 39.07 -11.73 22.05
N ILE A 58 38.04 -12.53 21.78
CA ILE A 58 37.68 -12.97 20.39
C ILE A 58 37.25 -11.77 19.53
N PHE A 59 36.41 -10.89 20.07
CA PHE A 59 35.99 -9.66 19.37
C PHE A 59 37.17 -8.74 19.05
N ASN A 60 38.09 -8.49 20.00
CA ASN A 60 39.28 -7.68 19.75
C ASN A 60 40.20 -8.33 18.70
N LEU A 61 40.43 -9.65 18.76
CA LEU A 61 41.25 -10.37 17.77
C LEU A 61 40.70 -10.21 16.34
N ASN A 62 39.40 -10.38 16.16
CA ASN A 62 38.78 -10.26 14.83
C ASN A 62 38.76 -8.81 14.32
N MET A 63 38.72 -7.82 15.22
CA MET A 63 38.90 -6.40 14.90
C MET A 63 40.34 -6.08 14.49
N GLU A 64 41.34 -6.63 15.19
CA GLU A 64 42.77 -6.48 14.85
C GLU A 64 43.10 -7.12 13.48
N SER A 65 42.48 -8.27 13.18
CA SER A 65 42.53 -8.94 11.87
C SER A 65 41.72 -8.23 10.77
N ARG A 66 41.02 -7.12 11.07
CA ARG A 66 40.12 -6.36 10.17
C ARG A 66 38.94 -7.17 9.60
N GLU A 67 38.52 -8.24 10.26
CA GLU A 67 37.46 -9.14 9.79
C GLU A 67 36.05 -8.66 10.17
N TYR A 68 35.73 -7.39 9.87
CA TYR A 68 34.53 -6.72 10.38
C TYR A 68 33.21 -7.43 10.04
N ARG A 69 33.11 -8.10 8.88
CA ARG A 69 31.97 -8.98 8.51
C ARG A 69 31.74 -10.12 9.50
N GLN A 70 32.81 -10.73 10.02
CA GLN A 70 32.75 -11.75 11.05
C GLN A 70 32.36 -11.15 12.41
N VAL A 71 32.93 -9.98 12.75
CA VAL A 71 32.60 -9.25 13.99
C VAL A 71 31.11 -8.91 14.06
N VAL A 72 30.54 -8.37 12.98
CA VAL A 72 29.09 -8.10 12.87
C VAL A 72 28.27 -9.39 12.99
N GLY A 73 28.70 -10.48 12.33
CA GLY A 73 28.04 -11.78 12.46
C GLY A 73 27.98 -12.27 13.91
N LEU A 74 29.12 -12.25 14.60
CA LEU A 74 29.21 -12.66 16.00
C LEU A 74 28.45 -11.69 16.92
N ALA A 75 28.40 -10.40 16.60
CA ALA A 75 27.65 -9.39 17.36
C ALA A 75 26.13 -9.61 17.29
N LEU A 76 25.60 -9.97 16.11
CA LEU A 76 24.18 -10.32 15.94
C LEU A 76 23.84 -11.60 16.71
N ASP A 77 24.66 -12.65 16.57
CA ASP A 77 24.50 -13.92 17.30
C ASP A 77 24.52 -13.71 18.83
N THR A 78 25.45 -12.91 19.33
CA THR A 78 25.66 -12.65 20.77
C THR A 78 24.80 -11.50 21.31
N ARG A 79 23.94 -10.91 20.48
CA ARG A 79 23.02 -9.80 20.81
C ARG A 79 23.70 -8.50 21.29
N ARG A 80 24.92 -8.22 20.80
CA ARG A 80 25.79 -7.12 21.27
C ARG A 80 25.85 -5.93 20.29
N LEU A 81 25.00 -4.93 20.53
CA LEU A 81 24.86 -3.73 19.69
C LEU A 81 26.12 -2.84 19.66
N ASP A 82 26.82 -2.77 20.79
CA ASP A 82 28.07 -2.03 20.99
C ASP A 82 29.18 -2.49 20.05
N GLN A 83 29.26 -3.80 19.77
CA GLN A 83 30.26 -4.34 18.86
C GLN A 83 29.89 -4.12 17.38
N ILE A 84 28.60 -3.96 17.04
CA ILE A 84 28.17 -3.57 15.68
C ILE A 84 28.62 -2.13 15.40
N GLU A 85 28.32 -1.19 16.30
CA GLU A 85 28.75 0.21 16.17
C GLU A 85 30.28 0.33 16.13
N ARG A 86 30.99 -0.42 16.98
CA ARG A 86 32.46 -0.42 17.00
C ARG A 86 33.06 -1.00 15.71
N ALA A 87 32.47 -2.05 15.13
CA ALA A 87 32.92 -2.65 13.87
C ALA A 87 32.70 -1.71 12.68
N VAL A 88 31.52 -1.07 12.59
CA VAL A 88 31.22 -0.08 11.54
C VAL A 88 32.19 1.10 11.63
N LYS A 89 32.34 1.71 12.81
CA LYS A 89 33.21 2.89 13.01
C LYS A 89 34.71 2.62 12.89
N ALA A 90 35.13 1.36 12.75
CA ALA A 90 36.51 0.98 12.44
C ALA A 90 36.71 0.53 10.98
N SER A 91 35.64 0.44 10.19
CA SER A 91 35.70 -0.02 8.81
C SER A 91 36.09 1.11 7.86
N ASP A 92 37.20 0.91 7.14
CA ASP A 92 37.65 1.79 6.05
C ASP A 92 36.57 1.94 4.95
N ASP A 93 35.68 0.94 4.82
CA ASP A 93 34.43 1.00 4.06
C ASP A 93 33.25 0.76 5.01
N SER A 94 32.69 1.85 5.54
CA SER A 94 31.53 1.80 6.44
C SER A 94 30.22 1.54 5.70
N THR A 95 30.09 1.99 4.46
CA THR A 95 28.80 2.00 3.72
C THR A 95 28.42 0.62 3.21
N THR A 96 29.35 -0.15 2.63
CA THR A 96 29.03 -1.53 2.20
C THR A 96 28.83 -2.47 3.38
N LEU A 97 29.61 -2.29 4.47
CA LEU A 97 29.44 -3.07 5.69
C LEU A 97 28.06 -2.81 6.33
N LEU A 98 27.58 -1.56 6.32
CA LEU A 98 26.24 -1.22 6.82
C LEU A 98 25.13 -1.85 5.97
N SER A 99 25.17 -1.75 4.65
CA SER A 99 24.12 -2.33 3.78
C SER A 99 24.14 -3.86 3.79
N GLU A 100 25.32 -4.51 3.82
CA GLU A 100 25.43 -5.96 4.09
C GLU A 100 24.83 -6.33 5.46
N THR A 101 25.03 -5.49 6.48
CA THR A 101 24.45 -5.71 7.81
C THR A 101 22.92 -5.60 7.79
N VAL A 102 22.35 -4.64 7.06
CA VAL A 102 20.89 -4.53 6.86
C VAL A 102 20.36 -5.79 6.20
N ILE A 103 20.93 -6.21 5.07
CA ILE A 103 20.50 -7.44 4.36
C ILE A 103 20.56 -8.66 5.29
N LYS A 104 21.64 -8.80 6.08
CA LYS A 104 21.79 -9.89 7.06
C LYS A 104 20.76 -9.82 8.19
N VAL A 105 20.46 -8.64 8.72
CA VAL A 105 19.45 -8.42 9.78
C VAL A 105 18.03 -8.66 9.28
N LEU A 106 17.74 -8.35 8.01
CA LEU A 106 16.46 -8.59 7.37
C LEU A 106 16.24 -10.07 7.02
N GLY A 107 17.30 -10.78 6.61
CA GLY A 107 17.24 -12.22 6.29
C GLY A 107 17.35 -13.17 7.50
N SER A 108 17.80 -12.69 8.65
CA SER A 108 18.01 -13.52 9.85
C SER A 108 16.76 -13.64 10.72
N GLN A 109 16.55 -14.82 11.34
CA GLN A 109 15.49 -15.06 12.32
C GLN A 109 15.84 -14.44 13.69
N LEU A 110 15.84 -13.11 13.75
CA LEU A 110 16.02 -12.34 14.98
C LEU A 110 14.67 -12.08 15.68
N ASP A 111 14.69 -12.06 17.01
CA ASP A 111 13.55 -11.59 17.82
C ASP A 111 13.16 -10.15 17.43
N ARG A 112 11.85 -9.83 17.40
CA ARG A 112 11.34 -8.52 16.98
C ARG A 112 11.92 -7.38 17.82
N ALA A 113 12.00 -7.54 19.15
CA ALA A 113 12.50 -6.49 20.03
C ALA A 113 14.02 -6.30 19.91
N PHE A 114 14.79 -7.36 19.67
CA PHE A 114 16.21 -7.21 19.33
C PHE A 114 16.41 -6.60 17.92
N ARG A 115 15.68 -7.09 16.91
CA ARG A 115 15.76 -6.62 15.52
C ARG A 115 15.50 -5.11 15.42
N SER A 116 14.46 -4.60 16.09
CA SER A 116 14.19 -3.15 16.11
C SER A 116 15.34 -2.35 16.73
N LYS A 117 15.97 -2.83 17.81
CA LYS A 117 17.15 -2.16 18.40
C LYS A 117 18.37 -2.17 17.47
N VAL A 118 18.59 -3.25 16.71
CA VAL A 118 19.65 -3.30 15.70
C VAL A 118 19.36 -2.29 14.57
N LEU A 119 18.14 -2.29 14.03
CA LEU A 119 17.74 -1.38 12.96
C LEU A 119 17.81 0.10 13.40
N ASP A 120 17.48 0.42 14.66
CA ASP A 120 17.65 1.78 15.22
C ASP A 120 19.12 2.20 15.30
N VAL A 121 20.03 1.29 15.65
CA VAL A 121 21.48 1.56 15.63
C VAL A 121 21.98 1.74 14.20
N LEU A 122 21.56 0.90 13.25
CA LEU A 122 21.93 1.02 11.84
C LEU A 122 21.42 2.33 11.22
N LEU A 123 20.17 2.71 11.48
CA LEU A 123 19.57 3.96 11.00
C LEU A 123 20.33 5.20 11.52
N ARG A 124 20.76 5.18 12.80
CA ARG A 124 21.65 6.22 13.34
C ARG A 124 23.00 6.21 12.62
N LEU A 125 23.62 5.05 12.41
CA LEU A 125 24.94 4.96 11.75
C LEU A 125 24.89 5.46 10.30
N PHE A 126 23.85 5.15 9.51
CA PHE A 126 23.64 5.77 8.20
C PHE A 126 23.47 7.30 8.31
N SER A 127 22.81 7.78 9.36
CA SER A 127 22.63 9.22 9.60
C SER A 127 23.89 9.95 10.11
N GLU A 128 24.96 9.20 10.45
CA GLU A 128 26.28 9.72 10.81
C GLU A 128 27.25 9.73 9.61
N LEU A 129 26.85 9.20 8.43
CA LEU A 129 27.64 9.26 7.19
C LEU A 129 27.53 10.62 6.49
N GLU A 130 28.56 10.98 5.73
CA GLU A 130 28.59 12.16 4.85
C GLU A 130 27.65 11.99 3.64
N GLU A 131 27.61 10.78 3.07
CA GLU A 131 26.63 10.35 2.05
C GLU A 131 25.82 9.14 2.59
N PRO A 132 24.59 9.34 3.10
CA PRO A 132 23.76 8.23 3.58
C PRO A 132 23.19 7.36 2.46
N ASP A 133 23.15 6.04 2.65
CA ASP A 133 22.39 5.13 1.77
C ASP A 133 20.90 5.15 2.15
N PHE A 134 20.15 6.01 1.48
CA PHE A 134 18.72 6.19 1.71
C PHE A 134 17.89 4.95 1.36
N VAL A 135 18.34 4.05 0.49
CA VAL A 135 17.61 2.81 0.17
C VAL A 135 17.71 1.85 1.35
N SER A 136 18.91 1.63 1.89
CA SER A 136 19.09 0.84 3.12
C SER A 136 18.37 1.47 4.32
N MET A 137 18.34 2.82 4.43
CA MET A 137 17.56 3.51 5.45
C MET A 137 16.05 3.27 5.31
N CYS A 138 15.49 3.34 4.09
CA CYS A 138 14.06 3.07 3.85
C CYS A 138 13.68 1.64 4.23
N GLN A 139 14.49 0.65 3.84
CA GLN A 139 14.30 -0.74 4.25
C GLN A 139 14.33 -0.91 5.79
N CYS A 140 15.19 -0.18 6.50
CA CYS A 140 15.18 -0.14 7.96
C CYS A 140 13.89 0.48 8.51
N LEU A 141 13.50 1.67 8.02
CA LEU A 141 12.32 2.41 8.46
C LEU A 141 11.01 1.62 8.27
N ILE A 142 10.86 0.95 7.12
CA ILE A 142 9.72 0.08 6.81
C ILE A 142 9.62 -1.10 7.81
N LYS A 143 10.74 -1.64 8.31
CA LYS A 143 10.73 -2.75 9.30
C LYS A 143 10.78 -2.28 10.77
N LEU A 144 10.99 -0.98 11.00
CA LEU A 144 10.87 -0.30 12.28
C LEU A 144 9.44 0.18 12.57
N GLU A 145 8.63 0.38 11.52
CA GLU A 145 7.23 0.82 11.62
C GLU A 145 7.09 2.19 12.33
N LYS A 146 8.06 3.10 12.12
CA LYS A 146 8.10 4.47 12.67
C LYS A 146 7.75 5.54 11.61
N PRO A 147 6.48 5.99 11.51
CA PRO A 147 6.07 6.94 10.47
C PRO A 147 6.54 8.38 10.74
N GLY A 148 6.76 8.74 12.00
CA GLY A 148 7.27 10.06 12.39
C GLY A 148 8.70 10.28 11.90
N ASP A 149 9.61 9.35 12.22
CA ASP A 149 11.01 9.35 11.78
C ASP A 149 11.13 9.49 10.24
N VAL A 150 10.26 8.82 9.47
CA VAL A 150 10.19 8.96 8.00
C VAL A 150 9.77 10.38 7.60
N ALA A 151 8.72 10.93 8.22
CA ALA A 151 8.25 12.27 7.94
C ALA A 151 9.30 13.35 8.28
N ASP A 152 10.06 13.18 9.37
CA ASP A 152 11.15 14.07 9.76
C ASP A 152 12.34 13.96 8.81
N ILE A 153 12.68 12.76 8.31
CA ILE A 153 13.70 12.56 7.27
C ILE A 153 13.29 13.26 5.96
N LEU A 154 12.05 13.09 5.49
CA LEU A 154 11.53 13.77 4.31
C LEU A 154 11.54 15.30 4.49
N ASN A 155 11.08 15.80 5.64
CA ASN A 155 11.13 17.23 5.99
C ASN A 155 12.56 17.79 6.08
N ARG A 156 13.55 16.97 6.48
CA ARG A 156 14.97 17.35 6.52
C ARG A 156 15.58 17.37 5.12
N LEU A 157 15.24 16.40 4.27
CA LEU A 157 15.76 16.32 2.89
C LEU A 157 15.28 17.49 2.02
N VAL A 158 14.00 17.85 2.08
CA VAL A 158 13.45 19.00 1.32
C VAL A 158 14.00 20.36 1.79
N LYS A 159 14.69 20.41 2.94
CA LYS A 159 15.41 21.62 3.40
C LYS A 159 16.84 21.73 2.85
N ASN A 160 17.38 20.67 2.26
CA ASN A 160 18.68 20.66 1.59
C ASN A 160 18.51 20.98 0.10
N GLN A 161 19.44 21.74 -0.49
CA GLN A 161 19.28 22.29 -1.85
C GLN A 161 19.09 21.22 -2.94
N ASP A 162 19.74 20.06 -2.83
CA ASP A 162 19.61 18.93 -3.76
C ASP A 162 18.69 17.79 -3.24
N GLY A 163 18.14 17.93 -2.03
CA GLY A 163 17.44 16.85 -1.32
C GLY A 163 16.00 16.59 -1.77
N GLU A 164 15.40 17.47 -2.57
CA GLU A 164 14.02 17.30 -3.10
C GLU A 164 13.92 16.04 -4.00
N LEU A 165 14.84 15.85 -4.94
CA LEU A 165 14.85 14.70 -5.86
C LEU A 165 14.96 13.37 -5.09
N LEU A 166 15.80 13.36 -4.05
CA LEU A 166 16.01 12.22 -3.17
C LEU A 166 14.77 11.93 -2.31
N ALA A 167 14.08 12.96 -1.82
CA ALA A 167 12.80 12.80 -1.10
C ALA A 167 11.71 12.18 -2.01
N TYR A 168 11.70 12.49 -3.31
CA TYR A 168 10.84 11.81 -4.28
C TYR A 168 11.24 10.34 -4.49
N GLN A 169 12.54 10.03 -4.67
CA GLN A 169 13.02 8.64 -4.80
C GLN A 169 12.62 7.78 -3.58
N ILE A 170 12.82 8.30 -2.37
CA ILE A 170 12.39 7.69 -1.11
C ILE A 170 10.86 7.48 -1.09
N SER A 171 10.09 8.46 -1.56
CA SER A 171 8.62 8.36 -1.58
C SER A 171 8.10 7.31 -2.55
N PHE A 172 8.79 7.08 -3.69
CA PHE A 172 8.50 5.98 -4.59
C PHE A 172 8.87 4.61 -3.98
N ASP A 173 10.05 4.48 -3.36
CA ASP A 173 10.46 3.23 -2.68
C ASP A 173 9.51 2.88 -1.52
N LEU A 174 9.12 3.86 -0.71
CA LEU A 174 8.11 3.70 0.34
C LEU A 174 6.75 3.27 -0.23
N TYR A 175 6.32 3.84 -1.36
CA TYR A 175 5.07 3.43 -2.00
C TYR A 175 5.11 1.98 -2.53
N GLU A 176 6.24 1.54 -3.10
CA GLU A 176 6.37 0.17 -3.63
C GLU A 176 6.60 -0.90 -2.54
N ASN A 177 7.33 -0.56 -1.46
CA ASN A 177 7.82 -1.54 -0.48
C ASN A 177 7.16 -1.49 0.92
N ALA A 178 6.32 -0.49 1.21
CA ALA A 178 5.62 -0.38 2.51
C ALA A 178 4.16 -0.86 2.48
N THR A 179 3.49 -0.79 3.64
CA THR A 179 2.06 -1.12 3.75
C THR A 179 1.21 0.14 3.66
N GLN A 180 -0.02 0.02 3.13
CA GLN A 180 -0.95 1.14 2.97
C GLN A 180 -1.22 1.89 4.28
N GLN A 181 -1.30 1.17 5.40
CA GLN A 181 -1.46 1.77 6.73
C GLN A 181 -0.23 2.62 7.13
N PHE A 182 0.99 2.18 6.83
CA PHE A 182 2.22 2.93 7.13
C PHE A 182 2.30 4.21 6.30
N ILE A 183 1.98 4.12 5.00
CA ILE A 183 1.88 5.26 4.08
C ILE A 183 0.86 6.29 4.59
N GLN A 184 -0.33 5.85 5.02
CA GLN A 184 -1.35 6.75 5.59
C GLN A 184 -0.92 7.40 6.93
N GLN A 185 -0.09 6.74 7.72
CA GLN A 185 0.48 7.32 8.94
C GLN A 185 1.57 8.34 8.63
N ILE A 186 2.41 8.09 7.62
CA ILE A 186 3.40 9.04 7.10
C ILE A 186 2.68 10.28 6.54
N GLU A 187 1.63 10.11 5.72
CA GLU A 187 0.84 11.24 5.19
C GLU A 187 0.30 12.12 6.33
N LYS A 188 -0.27 11.52 7.37
CA LYS A 188 -0.76 12.22 8.57
C LYS A 188 0.34 12.91 9.38
N ALA A 189 1.57 12.40 9.35
CA ALA A 189 2.74 13.03 9.95
C ALA A 189 3.29 14.19 9.10
N LEU A 190 3.13 14.16 7.78
CA LEU A 190 3.41 15.29 6.87
C LEU A 190 2.33 16.41 6.91
N ILE A 191 1.37 16.36 7.84
CA ILE A 191 0.42 17.47 8.09
C ILE A 191 0.98 18.33 9.24
N PRO A 192 1.36 19.61 9.01
CA PRO A 192 1.73 20.53 10.08
C PRO A 192 0.58 20.72 11.08
N GLU A 193 0.90 20.97 12.34
CA GLU A 193 -0.13 21.03 13.39
C GLU A 193 -1.15 22.16 13.19
N THR A 194 -0.76 23.22 12.46
CA THR A 194 -1.63 24.32 12.02
C THR A 194 -2.74 23.88 11.06
N GLU A 195 -2.54 22.82 10.26
CA GLU A 195 -3.57 22.24 9.40
C GLU A 195 -4.52 21.32 10.20
N LYS A 196 -4.01 20.59 11.20
CA LYS A 196 -4.80 19.63 12.02
C LYS A 196 -5.95 20.28 12.80
N THR A 197 -5.82 21.55 13.19
CA THR A 197 -6.88 22.29 13.90
C THR A 197 -8.04 22.72 13.01
N VAL A 198 -7.84 22.92 11.71
CA VAL A 198 -8.90 23.42 10.81
C VAL A 198 -9.95 22.35 10.57
N THR A 199 -9.54 21.12 10.26
CA THR A 199 -10.45 19.98 10.05
C THR A 199 -11.19 19.57 11.30
N ALA A 200 -10.52 19.57 12.47
CA ALA A 200 -11.17 19.26 13.75
C ALA A 200 -12.28 20.26 14.13
N THR A 201 -12.15 21.53 13.71
CA THR A 201 -13.15 22.57 14.04
C THR A 201 -14.42 22.45 13.18
N SER A 202 -14.34 21.87 11.97
CA SER A 202 -15.50 21.65 11.10
C SER A 202 -16.43 20.51 11.54
N GLU A 203 -15.93 19.51 12.28
CA GLU A 203 -16.73 18.36 12.72
C GLU A 203 -17.49 18.60 14.05
N SER A 204 -17.07 19.60 14.83
CA SER A 204 -17.62 19.87 16.18
C SER A 204 -18.75 20.92 16.24
N ALA A 205 -19.26 21.38 15.09
CA ALA A 205 -20.18 22.53 15.01
C ALA A 205 -21.67 22.18 14.80
N THR A 206 -22.02 20.90 14.60
CA THR A 206 -23.36 20.48 14.12
C THR A 206 -24.29 19.88 15.18
N GLU A 207 -23.93 19.87 16.47
CA GLU A 207 -24.81 19.43 17.56
C GLU A 207 -24.89 20.46 18.70
N ASN A 208 -25.75 21.50 18.57
CA ASN A 208 -26.56 22.09 19.67
C ASN A 208 -27.45 23.28 19.23
N ALA A 209 -28.60 22.99 18.59
CA ALA A 209 -29.86 23.78 18.58
C ALA A 209 -30.87 22.97 17.75
N THR A 210 -32.17 22.87 18.04
CA THR A 210 -33.08 23.82 18.70
C THR A 210 -34.22 23.06 19.41
N SER A 211 -34.79 23.59 20.49
CA SER A 211 -36.11 23.15 20.98
C SER A 211 -36.92 24.31 21.57
N THR A 212 -38.23 24.37 21.28
CA THR A 212 -39.19 25.45 21.63
C THR A 212 -38.84 26.86 21.10
N THR A 213 -39.77 27.79 20.82
CA THR A 213 -41.17 27.94 21.29
C THR A 213 -42.10 28.43 20.15
N GLU A 214 -43.37 28.71 20.45
CA GLU A 214 -44.51 28.80 19.51
C GLU A 214 -44.87 30.21 18.98
N THR A 215 -45.91 30.27 18.10
CA THR A 215 -46.83 31.42 17.83
C THR A 215 -46.27 32.66 17.06
N THR A 216 -47.01 33.38 16.18
CA THR A 216 -48.41 33.32 15.68
C THR A 216 -48.58 33.97 14.29
N THR A 217 -49.58 33.56 13.48
CA THR A 217 -50.26 34.33 12.37
C THR A 217 -49.42 34.81 11.16
N THR A 218 -49.93 35.02 9.91
CA THR A 218 -51.30 35.01 9.33
C THR A 218 -51.30 34.64 7.81
N THR A 219 -52.48 34.30 7.28
CA THR A 219 -52.98 34.31 5.86
C THR A 219 -52.17 35.09 4.80
N THR A 220 -52.04 34.72 3.50
CA THR A 220 -53.03 34.24 2.48
C THR A 220 -52.35 33.37 1.40
N ALA A 221 -52.88 32.27 0.83
CA ALA A 221 -54.05 32.04 -0.03
C ALA A 221 -53.84 32.32 -1.57
N ALA A 222 -54.18 31.32 -2.42
CA ALA A 222 -54.33 31.36 -3.91
C ALA A 222 -53.03 31.59 -4.77
N SER A 223 -52.90 31.15 -6.05
CA SER A 223 -53.66 30.20 -6.89
C SER A 223 -52.94 29.78 -8.20
N SER A 224 -52.76 28.47 -8.42
CA SER A 224 -52.97 27.65 -9.64
C SER A 224 -52.73 28.13 -11.12
N THR A 225 -52.29 27.14 -11.93
CA THR A 225 -52.71 26.75 -13.33
C THR A 225 -51.79 27.02 -14.55
N SER A 226 -51.70 26.00 -15.44
CA SER A 226 -51.27 26.04 -16.87
C SER A 226 -49.78 26.35 -17.15
N GLY A 227 -49.09 25.84 -18.18
CA GLY A 227 -49.47 25.21 -19.47
C GLY A 227 -48.96 26.09 -20.65
N THR A 228 -48.63 25.63 -21.87
CA THR A 228 -48.85 24.32 -22.54
C THR A 228 -47.98 24.20 -23.83
N THR A 229 -47.40 23.01 -24.12
CA THR A 229 -47.04 22.43 -25.47
C THR A 229 -46.01 23.05 -26.46
N SER A 230 -45.47 22.13 -27.30
CA SER A 230 -44.91 22.26 -28.67
C SER A 230 -43.44 22.72 -28.85
N SER A 231 -42.53 22.13 -29.65
CA SER A 231 -42.46 21.01 -30.64
C SER A 231 -42.23 21.40 -32.12
N ALA A 232 -40.98 21.27 -32.60
CA ALA A 232 -40.52 21.01 -34.00
C ALA A 232 -38.99 20.65 -33.90
N THR A 233 -38.26 19.77 -34.61
CA THR A 233 -38.19 19.30 -36.02
C THR A 233 -37.93 20.41 -37.06
N ALA A 234 -36.95 20.37 -37.97
CA ALA A 234 -35.86 19.43 -38.29
C ALA A 234 -34.59 20.25 -38.74
N THR A 235 -33.56 19.84 -39.51
CA THR A 235 -33.32 18.71 -40.45
C THR A 235 -31.78 18.44 -40.62
N THR A 236 -31.36 17.77 -41.70
CA THR A 236 -30.01 17.27 -42.06
C THR A 236 -29.20 18.15 -43.04
N SER A 237 -27.86 18.19 -42.91
CA SER A 237 -26.82 18.16 -44.00
C SER A 237 -25.44 18.54 -43.40
N SER A 238 -24.37 17.73 -43.31
CA SER A 238 -23.61 16.87 -44.26
C SER A 238 -22.33 17.53 -44.83
N THR A 239 -21.30 16.71 -45.08
CA THR A 239 -20.07 16.96 -45.90
C THR A 239 -19.06 18.04 -45.47
N THR A 240 -18.10 17.62 -44.64
CA THR A 240 -16.63 17.65 -44.88
C THR A 240 -16.03 18.54 -45.98
N SER A 241 -14.94 19.27 -45.66
CA SER A 241 -13.67 19.21 -46.44
C SER A 241 -12.45 19.83 -45.74
N ALA A 242 -11.28 19.27 -46.11
CA ALA A 242 -9.88 19.70 -45.98
C ALA A 242 -9.55 21.05 -45.29
N VAL A 243 -8.67 21.12 -44.29
CA VAL A 243 -7.22 20.81 -44.31
C VAL A 243 -6.41 21.77 -45.21
N THR A 244 -5.50 22.52 -44.60
CA THR A 244 -4.29 23.04 -45.26
C THR A 244 -3.20 23.21 -44.21
N SER A 245 -1.95 22.98 -44.57
CA SER A 245 -0.79 23.00 -43.67
C SER A 245 0.28 23.98 -44.16
N LYS A 246 1.09 24.52 -43.23
CA LYS A 246 2.54 24.66 -43.41
C LYS A 246 3.28 25.08 -42.13
N SER A 247 4.57 24.81 -42.16
CA SER A 247 5.52 24.76 -41.04
C SER A 247 6.36 26.03 -40.87
N ALA A 248 7.12 26.03 -39.75
CA ALA A 248 8.53 26.46 -39.62
C ALA A 248 8.88 27.89 -39.10
N ASP A 249 9.86 27.88 -38.18
CA ASP A 249 11.02 28.79 -37.99
C ASP A 249 10.77 30.30 -37.67
N ASP A 250 11.41 30.99 -36.72
CA ASP A 250 12.59 30.76 -35.85
C ASP A 250 12.83 32.01 -34.92
N SER A 251 13.76 31.89 -33.96
CA SER A 251 14.63 32.88 -33.27
C SER A 251 14.13 34.26 -32.71
N SER A 252 14.05 34.29 -31.37
CA SER A 252 14.85 35.16 -30.45
C SER A 252 14.47 36.60 -30.04
N SER A 253 14.64 36.87 -28.72
CA SER A 253 14.85 38.19 -28.05
C SER A 253 13.65 39.17 -27.97
N SER A 254 13.51 40.07 -26.97
CA SER A 254 14.22 40.26 -25.68
C SER A 254 13.40 41.05 -24.62
N THR A 255 13.71 40.79 -23.33
CA THR A 255 13.74 41.68 -22.15
C THR A 255 12.77 42.86 -21.96
N SER A 256 11.85 42.74 -20.98
CA SER A 256 11.53 43.71 -19.88
C SER A 256 10.18 43.37 -19.21
N GLY A 257 9.90 43.66 -17.93
CA GLY A 257 10.74 44.13 -16.81
C GLY A 257 9.88 44.58 -15.61
N SER A 258 10.29 44.25 -14.38
CA SER A 258 9.56 44.47 -13.08
C SER A 258 8.26 43.65 -12.92
N SER A 259 7.75 43.37 -11.71
CA SER A 259 8.16 43.85 -10.37
C SER A 259 8.31 42.69 -9.37
N GLU A 260 9.28 42.80 -8.46
CA GLU A 260 9.41 41.91 -7.30
C GLU A 260 8.30 42.22 -6.28
N SER A 261 7.74 41.18 -5.66
CA SER A 261 6.87 41.29 -4.48
C SER A 261 7.44 40.36 -3.40
N ALA A 262 8.27 40.91 -2.53
CA ALA A 262 8.98 40.15 -1.51
C ALA A 262 8.08 39.81 -0.32
N GLU A 263 7.30 38.73 -0.42
CA GLU A 263 6.67 38.14 0.76
C GLU A 263 7.72 37.41 1.61
N THR A 264 7.92 37.89 2.84
CA THR A 264 8.85 37.30 3.81
C THR A 264 8.28 36.00 4.38
N VAL A 265 8.51 34.89 3.67
CA VAL A 265 8.15 33.53 4.14
C VAL A 265 8.79 33.27 5.52
N PRO A 266 8.03 32.85 6.54
CA PRO A 266 8.60 32.54 7.85
C PRO A 266 9.49 31.30 7.78
N SER A 267 10.65 31.38 8.43
CA SER A 267 11.63 30.28 8.47
C SER A 267 11.06 29.04 9.18
N GLY A 268 11.08 27.88 8.50
CA GLY A 268 10.96 26.57 9.17
C GLY A 268 10.22 25.46 8.40
N THR A 269 9.25 25.79 7.56
CA THR A 269 8.35 24.81 6.91
C THR A 269 8.68 24.50 5.46
N MET A 270 8.56 23.22 5.07
CA MET A 270 8.56 22.78 3.67
C MET A 270 7.47 23.51 2.86
N SER A 271 7.81 23.93 1.64
CA SER A 271 6.90 24.62 0.71
C SER A 271 5.66 23.75 0.40
N PRO A 272 4.47 24.36 0.18
CA PRO A 272 3.24 23.62 -0.04
C PRO A 272 3.33 22.74 -1.30
N GLU A 273 3.87 23.28 -2.40
CA GLU A 273 3.98 22.55 -3.68
C GLU A 273 4.79 21.25 -3.59
N VAL A 274 5.91 21.25 -2.86
CA VAL A 274 6.74 20.04 -2.70
C VAL A 274 6.07 19.04 -1.76
N ARG A 275 5.39 19.53 -0.72
CA ARG A 275 4.59 18.69 0.18
C ARG A 275 3.46 17.99 -0.56
N ASP A 276 2.74 18.69 -1.43
CA ASP A 276 1.61 18.12 -2.16
C ASP A 276 2.08 17.15 -3.26
N LYS A 277 3.22 17.40 -3.92
CA LYS A 277 3.90 16.41 -4.79
C LYS A 277 4.28 15.15 -4.02
N LEU A 278 4.89 15.28 -2.83
CA LEU A 278 5.25 14.14 -1.98
C LEU A 278 4.02 13.35 -1.53
N ARG A 279 2.93 14.02 -1.14
CA ARG A 279 1.64 13.35 -0.82
C ARG A 279 1.08 12.61 -2.03
N SER A 280 1.10 13.21 -3.23
CA SER A 280 0.61 12.59 -4.47
C SER A 280 1.43 11.35 -4.87
N ILE A 281 2.76 11.38 -4.68
CA ILE A 281 3.65 10.22 -4.87
C ILE A 281 3.38 9.13 -3.83
N LEU A 282 3.33 9.47 -2.53
CA LEU A 282 3.08 8.52 -1.45
C LEU A 282 1.72 7.83 -1.57
N ARG A 283 0.69 8.54 -2.07
CA ARG A 283 -0.63 7.97 -2.39
C ARG A 283 -0.65 7.09 -3.64
N GLY A 284 0.41 7.10 -4.45
CA GLY A 284 0.50 6.36 -5.71
C GLY A 284 -0.13 7.05 -6.93
N GLU A 285 -0.69 8.25 -6.78
CA GLU A 285 -1.46 8.94 -7.83
C GLU A 285 -0.63 9.08 -9.12
N GLU A 286 0.62 9.56 -9.01
CA GLU A 286 1.56 9.66 -10.13
C GLU A 286 2.08 8.29 -10.61
N THR A 287 2.34 7.34 -9.70
CA THR A 287 2.83 6.00 -10.05
C THR A 287 1.81 5.22 -10.89
N ILE A 288 0.54 5.24 -10.48
CA ILE A 288 -0.60 4.63 -11.19
C ILE A 288 -0.78 5.29 -12.56
N LYS A 289 -0.77 6.63 -12.61
CA LYS A 289 -0.88 7.45 -13.83
C LYS A 289 0.23 7.14 -14.83
N HIS A 290 1.49 7.04 -14.39
CA HIS A 290 2.62 6.68 -15.25
C HIS A 290 2.56 5.21 -15.71
N HIS A 291 2.21 4.28 -14.84
CA HIS A 291 2.04 2.87 -15.18
C HIS A 291 0.92 2.66 -16.20
N MET A 292 -0.24 3.30 -16.02
CA MET A 292 -1.35 3.28 -16.97
C MET A 292 -0.93 3.86 -18.33
N GLN A 293 -0.20 4.99 -18.36
CA GLN A 293 0.34 5.54 -19.62
C GLN A 293 1.32 4.59 -20.31
N PHE A 294 2.12 3.84 -19.55
CA PHE A 294 3.02 2.82 -20.10
C PHE A 294 2.23 1.66 -20.72
N LEU A 295 1.22 1.13 -20.03
CA LEU A 295 0.36 0.04 -20.52
C LEU A 295 -0.45 0.43 -21.77
N ILE A 296 -1.00 1.66 -21.81
CA ILE A 296 -1.72 2.17 -22.98
C ILE A 296 -0.78 2.28 -24.20
N LYS A 297 0.45 2.77 -24.01
CA LYS A 297 1.42 2.99 -25.11
C LYS A 297 2.06 1.69 -25.62
N ASN A 298 2.30 0.73 -24.74
CA ASN A 298 2.99 -0.53 -25.05
C ASN A 298 2.02 -1.73 -25.06
N ASN A 299 0.78 -1.50 -25.50
CA ASN A 299 -0.17 -2.59 -25.63
C ASN A 299 0.20 -3.50 -26.82
N HIS A 300 0.50 -4.76 -26.53
CA HIS A 300 0.88 -5.79 -27.51
C HIS A 300 -0.10 -6.98 -27.55
N THR A 301 -1.34 -6.81 -27.09
CA THR A 301 -2.40 -7.84 -27.15
C THR A 301 -2.81 -8.19 -28.58
N ASP A 302 -2.78 -9.47 -28.96
CA ASP A 302 -3.30 -9.95 -30.25
C ASP A 302 -4.82 -10.25 -30.20
N MET A 303 -5.60 -9.51 -30.99
CA MET A 303 -7.06 -9.66 -31.08
C MET A 303 -7.49 -10.91 -31.85
N LEU A 304 -6.60 -11.51 -32.65
CA LEU A 304 -6.90 -12.76 -33.35
C LEU A 304 -7.04 -13.92 -32.36
N ILE A 305 -6.24 -13.94 -31.29
CA ILE A 305 -6.34 -14.94 -30.20
C ILE A 305 -7.72 -14.85 -29.55
N LEU A 306 -8.17 -13.66 -29.15
CA LEU A 306 -9.49 -13.46 -28.54
C LEU A 306 -10.65 -13.84 -29.48
N LYS A 307 -10.54 -13.54 -30.78
CA LYS A 307 -11.52 -13.96 -31.79
C LYS A 307 -11.58 -15.49 -31.92
N ASN A 308 -10.45 -16.17 -32.03
CA ASN A 308 -10.37 -17.64 -32.08
C ASN A 308 -10.94 -18.30 -30.80
N ILE A 309 -10.67 -17.72 -29.62
CA ILE A 309 -11.24 -18.18 -28.34
C ILE A 309 -12.76 -18.01 -28.35
N LYS A 310 -13.28 -16.81 -28.66
CA LYS A 310 -14.71 -16.51 -28.73
C LYS A 310 -15.44 -17.44 -29.71
N ASP A 311 -14.90 -17.64 -30.90
CA ASP A 311 -15.51 -18.48 -31.95
C ASP A 311 -15.46 -19.98 -31.59
N SER A 312 -14.69 -20.37 -30.56
CA SER A 312 -14.70 -21.70 -29.94
C SER A 312 -15.71 -21.84 -28.78
N VAL A 313 -16.28 -20.75 -28.25
CA VAL A 313 -17.23 -20.81 -27.11
C VAL A 313 -18.54 -21.49 -27.51
N ARG A 314 -18.95 -22.50 -26.74
CA ARG A 314 -20.25 -23.19 -26.89
C ARG A 314 -21.05 -23.32 -25.59
N MET A 315 -20.49 -22.92 -24.44
CA MET A 315 -21.11 -23.09 -23.12
C MET A 315 -21.07 -21.81 -22.30
N ALA A 316 -22.01 -21.64 -21.36
CA ALA A 316 -22.07 -20.48 -20.47
C ALA A 316 -20.81 -20.32 -19.60
N CYS A 317 -20.15 -21.42 -19.21
CA CYS A 317 -18.88 -21.37 -18.48
C CYS A 317 -17.72 -20.85 -19.36
N THR A 318 -17.65 -21.27 -20.63
CA THR A 318 -16.60 -20.80 -21.54
C THR A 318 -16.84 -19.37 -22.02
N HIS A 319 -18.09 -18.87 -22.03
CA HIS A 319 -18.38 -17.43 -22.20
C HIS A 319 -17.73 -16.60 -21.09
N ASN A 320 -18.00 -16.96 -19.83
CA ASN A 320 -17.41 -16.30 -18.67
C ASN A 320 -15.86 -16.36 -18.67
N GLY A 321 -15.30 -17.53 -19.01
CA GLY A 321 -13.85 -17.71 -19.18
C GLY A 321 -13.25 -16.75 -20.20
N THR A 322 -13.84 -16.63 -21.40
CA THR A 322 -13.39 -15.72 -22.46
C THR A 322 -13.41 -14.25 -22.02
N VAL A 323 -14.46 -13.82 -21.30
CA VAL A 323 -14.56 -12.43 -20.82
C VAL A 323 -13.52 -12.14 -19.72
N ILE A 324 -13.28 -13.08 -18.81
CA ILE A 324 -12.20 -12.97 -17.81
C ILE A 324 -10.82 -12.95 -18.49
N THR A 325 -10.56 -13.83 -19.47
CA THR A 325 -9.32 -13.82 -20.27
C THR A 325 -9.11 -12.46 -20.95
N ASN A 326 -10.15 -11.86 -21.53
CA ASN A 326 -10.07 -10.50 -22.07
C ASN A 326 -9.66 -9.47 -21.01
N GLY A 327 -10.30 -9.49 -19.83
CA GLY A 327 -9.94 -8.58 -18.73
C GLY A 327 -8.51 -8.73 -18.22
N LEU A 328 -7.98 -9.95 -18.22
CA LEU A 328 -6.59 -10.23 -17.84
C LEU A 328 -5.59 -9.82 -18.92
N MET A 329 -5.91 -10.04 -20.20
CA MET A 329 -5.07 -9.58 -21.33
C MET A 329 -4.99 -8.05 -21.41
N HIS A 330 -6.08 -7.35 -21.07
CA HIS A 330 -6.20 -5.89 -21.19
C HIS A 330 -6.03 -5.11 -19.88
N ILE A 331 -5.54 -5.73 -18.81
CA ILE A 331 -5.47 -5.13 -17.47
C ILE A 331 -4.75 -3.77 -17.50
N GLY A 332 -5.43 -2.71 -17.05
CA GLY A 332 -4.91 -1.33 -17.05
C GLY A 332 -4.67 -0.69 -18.44
N THR A 333 -4.90 -1.40 -19.56
CA THR A 333 -4.68 -0.85 -20.92
C THR A 333 -5.79 0.10 -21.37
N THR A 334 -6.93 0.14 -20.66
CA THR A 334 -8.16 0.88 -21.01
C THR A 334 -8.81 0.51 -22.36
N CYS A 335 -8.27 -0.47 -23.08
CA CYS A 335 -8.81 -0.99 -24.35
C CYS A 335 -9.95 -1.97 -24.07
N ASP A 336 -11.19 -1.52 -24.26
CA ASP A 336 -12.42 -2.31 -24.15
C ASP A 336 -13.04 -2.65 -25.52
N ASP A 337 -12.27 -2.51 -26.60
CA ASP A 337 -12.72 -2.71 -28.00
C ASP A 337 -13.36 -4.07 -28.23
N PHE A 338 -12.77 -5.15 -27.69
CA PHE A 338 -13.37 -6.49 -27.76
C PHE A 338 -14.76 -6.55 -27.10
N LEU A 339 -15.00 -5.78 -26.04
CA LEU A 339 -16.33 -5.73 -25.42
C LEU A 339 -17.31 -4.92 -26.29
N ARG A 340 -16.86 -3.81 -26.89
CA ARG A 340 -17.65 -2.96 -27.80
C ARG A 340 -18.08 -3.73 -29.06
N ASP A 341 -17.13 -4.36 -29.74
CA ASP A 341 -17.34 -5.17 -30.95
C ASP A 341 -18.30 -6.36 -30.73
N ASN A 342 -18.41 -6.85 -29.48
CA ASN A 342 -19.13 -8.08 -29.15
C ASN A 342 -20.30 -7.85 -28.17
N LEU A 343 -20.82 -6.62 -28.06
CA LEU A 343 -21.95 -6.26 -27.18
C LEU A 343 -23.15 -7.22 -27.29
N GLU A 344 -23.56 -7.61 -28.51
CA GLU A 344 -24.67 -8.54 -28.71
C GLU A 344 -24.38 -9.95 -28.15
N TRP A 345 -23.12 -10.40 -28.20
CA TRP A 345 -22.68 -11.68 -27.64
C TRP A 345 -22.51 -11.61 -26.10
N ILE A 346 -22.11 -10.47 -25.56
CA ILE A 346 -22.01 -10.24 -24.10
C ILE A 346 -23.41 -10.10 -23.47
N SER A 347 -24.34 -9.43 -24.15
CA SER A 347 -25.72 -9.22 -23.65
C SER A 347 -26.50 -10.51 -23.37
N LYS A 348 -26.07 -11.63 -23.97
CA LYS A 348 -26.63 -12.98 -23.77
C LYS A 348 -26.19 -13.63 -22.45
N ALA A 349 -25.30 -12.98 -21.69
CA ALA A 349 -24.93 -13.41 -20.34
C ALA A 349 -26.08 -13.20 -19.34
N THR A 350 -26.37 -14.24 -18.56
CA THR A 350 -27.41 -14.23 -17.53
C THR A 350 -26.81 -14.35 -16.12
N ASN A 351 -27.53 -13.84 -15.12
CA ASN A 351 -27.20 -13.94 -13.71
C ASN A 351 -25.73 -13.55 -13.41
N TRP A 352 -24.98 -14.40 -12.71
CA TRP A 352 -23.57 -14.18 -12.36
C TRP A 352 -22.64 -13.98 -13.56
N ASN A 353 -22.95 -14.50 -14.74
CA ASN A 353 -22.15 -14.20 -15.94
C ASN A 353 -22.32 -12.74 -16.38
N LYS A 354 -23.51 -12.13 -16.16
CA LYS A 354 -23.73 -10.68 -16.38
C LYS A 354 -22.97 -9.84 -15.35
N PHE A 355 -22.94 -10.27 -14.09
CA PHE A 355 -22.13 -9.67 -13.03
C PHE A 355 -20.64 -9.67 -13.41
N ASN A 356 -20.10 -10.84 -13.74
CA ASN A 356 -18.68 -10.99 -14.11
C ASN A 356 -18.33 -10.17 -15.34
N ALA A 357 -19.19 -10.14 -16.37
CA ALA A 357 -18.95 -9.37 -17.58
C ALA A 357 -18.85 -7.85 -17.33
N VAL A 358 -19.58 -7.31 -16.34
CA VAL A 358 -19.42 -5.90 -15.94
C VAL A 358 -18.20 -5.73 -15.02
N ALA A 359 -17.98 -6.64 -14.07
CA ALA A 359 -16.81 -6.64 -13.19
C ALA A 359 -15.48 -6.60 -13.96
N THR A 360 -15.42 -7.28 -15.12
CA THR A 360 -14.28 -7.29 -16.05
C THR A 360 -13.85 -5.90 -16.53
N LEU A 361 -14.76 -4.91 -16.67
CA LEU A 361 -14.36 -3.55 -17.02
C LEU A 361 -13.44 -2.93 -15.95
N GLY A 362 -13.59 -3.33 -14.68
CA GLY A 362 -12.71 -2.89 -13.59
C GLY A 362 -11.26 -3.38 -13.72
N LEU A 363 -11.03 -4.50 -14.40
CA LEU A 363 -9.69 -4.98 -14.74
C LEU A 363 -9.09 -4.15 -15.90
N ILE A 364 -9.85 -3.97 -16.97
CA ILE A 364 -9.43 -3.24 -18.19
C ILE A 364 -9.08 -1.79 -17.86
N HIS A 365 -9.86 -1.14 -16.98
CA HIS A 365 -9.67 0.25 -16.57
C HIS A 365 -9.00 0.40 -15.20
N ARG A 366 -8.29 -0.64 -14.71
CA ARG A 366 -7.54 -0.59 -13.44
C ARG A 366 -6.62 0.64 -13.39
N GLY A 367 -6.74 1.46 -12.34
CA GLY A 367 -5.98 2.70 -12.19
C GLY A 367 -6.49 3.92 -12.99
N HIS A 368 -7.57 3.82 -13.77
CA HIS A 368 -8.13 4.95 -14.52
C HIS A 368 -9.04 5.86 -13.67
N GLU A 369 -8.56 6.25 -12.50
CA GLU A 369 -9.34 6.83 -11.39
C GLU A 369 -10.19 8.04 -11.79
N ALA A 370 -9.57 9.04 -12.44
CA ALA A 370 -10.21 10.32 -12.80
C ALA A 370 -11.42 10.20 -13.77
N ASN A 371 -11.59 9.04 -14.41
CA ASN A 371 -12.72 8.76 -15.30
C ASN A 371 -13.50 7.49 -14.93
N ALA A 372 -13.13 6.79 -13.84
CA ALA A 372 -13.74 5.52 -13.42
C ALA A 372 -15.28 5.59 -13.36
N MET A 373 -15.81 6.63 -12.70
CA MET A 373 -17.25 6.89 -12.64
C MET A 373 -17.88 7.14 -14.02
N LYS A 374 -17.20 7.83 -14.94
CA LYS A 374 -17.73 8.12 -16.29
C LYS A 374 -17.80 6.87 -17.17
N VAL A 375 -16.85 5.96 -16.99
CA VAL A 375 -16.81 4.66 -17.70
C VAL A 375 -17.90 3.72 -17.19
N LEU A 376 -18.13 3.69 -15.86
CA LEU A 376 -19.10 2.80 -15.23
C LEU A 376 -20.53 3.39 -15.12
N ASP A 377 -20.72 4.69 -15.38
CA ASP A 377 -22.02 5.38 -15.34
C ASP A 377 -23.18 4.66 -16.10
N PRO A 378 -22.98 3.98 -17.25
CA PRO A 378 -24.03 3.20 -17.91
C PRO A 378 -24.44 1.92 -17.16
N TYR A 379 -23.68 1.51 -16.13
CA TYR A 379 -23.81 0.24 -15.40
C TYR A 379 -24.08 0.40 -13.90
N LEU A 380 -23.73 1.55 -13.31
CA LEU A 380 -23.95 1.85 -11.89
C LEU A 380 -25.45 1.96 -11.51
N PRO A 381 -25.80 1.76 -10.22
CA PRO A 381 -27.19 1.87 -9.74
C PRO A 381 -27.73 3.31 -9.90
N LYS A 382 -28.90 3.44 -10.55
CA LYS A 382 -29.58 4.72 -10.82
C LYS A 382 -31.08 4.75 -10.45
N GLY A 383 -31.61 3.65 -9.92
CA GLY A 383 -33.02 3.43 -9.65
C GLY A 383 -33.24 1.99 -9.18
N GLU A 384 -34.41 1.41 -9.46
CA GLU A 384 -34.61 -0.02 -9.22
C GLU A 384 -33.69 -0.88 -10.11
N PRO A 385 -33.07 -1.95 -9.56
CA PRO A 385 -32.06 -2.74 -10.28
C PRO A 385 -32.67 -3.70 -11.32
N ASP A 386 -32.12 -3.73 -12.54
CA ASP A 386 -32.57 -4.66 -13.59
C ASP A 386 -32.20 -6.11 -13.25
N GLN A 387 -33.12 -7.05 -13.51
CA GLN A 387 -32.90 -8.50 -13.40
C GLN A 387 -32.13 -8.91 -12.13
N PHE A 388 -32.65 -8.53 -10.95
CA PHE A 388 -32.06 -8.80 -9.63
C PHE A 388 -30.72 -8.09 -9.33
N GLY A 389 -30.27 -7.14 -10.17
CA GLY A 389 -29.14 -6.26 -9.85
C GLY A 389 -27.75 -6.82 -10.14
N TYR A 390 -27.64 -7.85 -10.99
CA TYR A 390 -26.35 -8.45 -11.33
C TYR A 390 -25.43 -7.48 -12.09
N LYS A 391 -25.98 -6.62 -12.95
CA LYS A 391 -25.22 -5.63 -13.73
C LYS A 391 -24.66 -4.54 -12.81
N GLU A 392 -25.51 -4.06 -11.92
CA GLU A 392 -25.28 -3.01 -10.94
C GLU A 392 -24.27 -3.46 -9.87
N GLY A 393 -24.42 -4.67 -9.32
CA GLY A 393 -23.43 -5.27 -8.43
C GLY A 393 -22.07 -5.47 -9.11
N GLY A 394 -22.07 -5.92 -10.36
CA GLY A 394 -20.85 -6.04 -11.17
C GLY A 394 -20.16 -4.69 -11.39
N ALA A 395 -20.92 -3.60 -11.53
CA ALA A 395 -20.40 -2.24 -11.65
C ALA A 395 -19.79 -1.71 -10.34
N LEU A 396 -20.41 -1.99 -9.19
CA LEU A 396 -19.84 -1.62 -7.89
C LEU A 396 -18.54 -2.38 -7.59
N TYR A 397 -18.48 -3.67 -7.95
CA TYR A 397 -17.23 -4.43 -7.86
C TYR A 397 -16.17 -3.94 -8.86
N ALA A 398 -16.55 -3.63 -10.10
CA ALA A 398 -15.66 -3.00 -11.08
C ALA A 398 -15.08 -1.68 -10.56
N TYR A 399 -15.88 -0.85 -9.89
CA TYR A 399 -15.44 0.42 -9.34
C TYR A 399 -14.38 0.24 -8.24
N GLY A 400 -14.59 -0.73 -7.34
CA GLY A 400 -13.58 -1.11 -6.34
C GLY A 400 -12.31 -1.70 -6.94
N LEU A 401 -12.41 -2.48 -8.03
CA LEU A 401 -11.25 -3.01 -8.76
C LEU A 401 -10.41 -1.91 -9.44
N ILE A 402 -11.03 -0.82 -9.91
CA ILE A 402 -10.31 0.33 -10.48
C ILE A 402 -9.46 1.03 -9.41
N HIS A 403 -10.05 1.23 -8.23
CA HIS A 403 -9.44 1.88 -7.06
C HIS A 403 -8.80 0.87 -6.07
N ALA A 404 -8.37 -0.31 -6.53
CA ALA A 404 -7.82 -1.34 -5.67
C ALA A 404 -6.57 -0.84 -4.92
N ASN A 405 -6.57 -0.97 -3.58
CA ASN A 405 -5.58 -0.38 -2.63
C ASN A 405 -5.58 1.17 -2.54
N HIS A 406 -6.34 1.87 -3.40
CA HIS A 406 -6.29 3.32 -3.57
C HIS A 406 -7.68 3.97 -3.41
N GLY A 407 -8.57 3.35 -2.63
CA GLY A 407 -9.89 3.90 -2.31
C GLY A 407 -9.78 5.21 -1.54
N SER A 408 -9.86 6.33 -2.27
CA SER A 408 -10.03 7.65 -1.65
C SER A 408 -11.30 7.71 -0.79
N ALA A 409 -11.37 8.63 0.17
CA ALA A 409 -12.52 8.77 1.07
C ALA A 409 -13.85 8.83 0.31
N ASN A 410 -13.91 9.55 -0.82
CA ASN A 410 -15.09 9.69 -1.67
C ASN A 410 -15.51 8.36 -2.34
N VAL A 411 -14.54 7.52 -2.73
CA VAL A 411 -14.80 6.18 -3.31
C VAL A 411 -15.38 5.26 -2.25
N ILE A 412 -14.78 5.29 -1.05
CA ILE A 412 -15.23 4.50 0.10
C ILE A 412 -16.65 4.94 0.52
N GLU A 413 -16.89 6.24 0.73
CA GLU A 413 -18.21 6.79 1.10
C GLU A 413 -19.28 6.41 0.07
N TYR A 414 -18.99 6.53 -1.23
CA TYR A 414 -19.90 6.11 -2.29
C TYR A 414 -20.24 4.62 -2.19
N LEU A 415 -19.25 3.75 -2.00
CA LEU A 415 -19.46 2.31 -1.87
C LEU A 415 -20.20 1.94 -0.57
N GLN A 416 -19.90 2.60 0.55
CA GLN A 416 -20.64 2.45 1.82
C GLN A 416 -22.12 2.85 1.67
N LYS A 417 -22.38 3.96 0.98
CA LYS A 417 -23.73 4.46 0.69
C LYS A 417 -24.51 3.54 -0.23
N GLN A 418 -23.86 3.00 -1.27
CA GLN A 418 -24.46 2.00 -2.16
C GLN A 418 -24.74 0.69 -1.43
N LEU A 419 -23.84 0.22 -0.55
CA LEU A 419 -24.05 -0.96 0.29
C LEU A 419 -25.27 -0.80 1.22
N ALA A 420 -25.40 0.38 1.87
CA ALA A 420 -26.56 0.68 2.73
C ALA A 420 -27.89 0.78 1.96
N GLY A 421 -27.86 1.24 0.70
CA GLY A 421 -29.04 1.31 -0.17
C GLY A 421 -29.36 0.03 -0.97
N ALA A 422 -28.53 -1.01 -0.88
CA ALA A 422 -28.60 -2.16 -1.79
C ALA A 422 -29.70 -3.17 -1.42
N THR A 423 -30.81 -3.13 -2.17
CA THR A 423 -31.95 -4.03 -1.96
C THR A 423 -31.63 -5.50 -2.24
N THR A 424 -30.97 -5.82 -3.36
CA THR A 424 -30.72 -7.22 -3.77
C THR A 424 -29.38 -7.76 -3.29
N ALA A 425 -29.31 -9.08 -3.10
CA ALA A 425 -28.09 -9.77 -2.72
C ALA A 425 -26.95 -9.61 -3.75
N ALA A 426 -27.25 -9.48 -5.04
CA ALA A 426 -26.22 -9.27 -6.07
C ALA A 426 -25.56 -7.88 -5.96
N VAL A 427 -26.34 -6.83 -5.65
CA VAL A 427 -25.80 -5.48 -5.42
C VAL A 427 -25.02 -5.43 -4.11
N ARG A 428 -25.55 -6.00 -3.00
CA ARG A 428 -24.82 -6.09 -1.73
C ARG A 428 -23.51 -6.87 -1.86
N HIS A 429 -23.51 -8.03 -2.53
CA HIS A 429 -22.31 -8.82 -2.79
C HIS A 429 -21.25 -8.03 -3.58
N GLY A 430 -21.64 -7.35 -4.65
CA GLY A 430 -20.74 -6.50 -5.44
C GLY A 430 -20.22 -5.28 -4.67
N ALA A 431 -21.06 -4.66 -3.84
CA ALA A 431 -20.69 -3.54 -2.97
C ALA A 431 -19.69 -3.98 -1.90
N CYS A 432 -19.92 -5.12 -1.22
CA CYS A 432 -18.98 -5.68 -0.24
C CYS A 432 -17.59 -5.95 -0.85
N LEU A 433 -17.53 -6.66 -1.98
CA LEU A 433 -16.25 -6.94 -2.65
C LEU A 433 -15.56 -5.65 -3.13
N GLY A 434 -16.31 -4.73 -3.75
CA GLY A 434 -15.76 -3.45 -4.21
C GLY A 434 -15.20 -2.62 -3.06
N LEU A 435 -15.93 -2.53 -1.95
CA LEU A 435 -15.53 -1.82 -0.74
C LEU A 435 -14.30 -2.45 -0.07
N GLY A 436 -14.25 -3.78 0.03
CA GLY A 436 -13.11 -4.51 0.58
C GLY A 436 -11.82 -4.38 -0.23
N VAL A 437 -11.93 -4.30 -1.56
CA VAL A 437 -10.77 -4.11 -2.47
C VAL A 437 -10.31 -2.64 -2.51
N ALA A 438 -11.24 -1.68 -2.44
CA ALA A 438 -10.92 -0.25 -2.35
C ALA A 438 -10.24 0.12 -1.02
N ALA A 439 -10.73 -0.45 0.10
CA ALA A 439 -10.23 -0.21 1.45
C ALA A 439 -9.21 -1.26 1.95
N LEU A 440 -8.60 -2.02 1.02
CA LEU A 440 -7.58 -3.05 1.28
C LEU A 440 -6.47 -2.54 2.22
N GLY A 441 -6.21 -3.26 3.32
CA GLY A 441 -5.12 -2.97 4.26
C GLY A 441 -5.22 -1.63 5.02
N THR A 442 -6.30 -0.86 4.83
CA THR A 442 -6.48 0.47 5.47
C THR A 442 -6.83 0.39 6.95
N ARG A 443 -7.33 -0.77 7.42
CA ARG A 443 -7.84 -1.00 8.78
C ARG A 443 -8.93 0.00 9.20
N ASN A 444 -9.80 0.39 8.27
CA ASN A 444 -10.90 1.32 8.53
C ASN A 444 -12.04 0.63 9.32
N GLU A 445 -12.18 0.97 10.61
CA GLU A 445 -13.16 0.40 11.54
C GLU A 445 -14.62 0.67 11.15
N SER A 446 -14.92 1.78 10.48
CA SER A 446 -16.27 2.08 9.96
C SER A 446 -16.66 1.09 8.86
N VAL A 447 -15.75 0.88 7.90
CA VAL A 447 -15.93 -0.10 6.82
C VAL A 447 -16.04 -1.52 7.37
N TYR A 448 -15.17 -1.90 8.32
CA TYR A 448 -15.24 -3.20 8.98
C TYR A 448 -16.58 -3.42 9.69
N SER A 449 -17.06 -2.42 10.44
CA SER A 449 -18.33 -2.50 11.18
C SER A 449 -19.53 -2.66 10.25
N GLN A 450 -19.59 -1.92 9.13
CA GLN A 450 -20.67 -2.06 8.15
C GLN A 450 -20.64 -3.40 7.41
N LEU A 451 -19.45 -3.93 7.10
CA LEU A 451 -19.32 -5.27 6.51
C LEU A 451 -19.75 -6.36 7.51
N ARG A 452 -19.43 -6.22 8.80
CA ARG A 452 -19.90 -7.09 9.88
C ARG A 452 -21.42 -7.06 10.05
N GLU A 453 -22.03 -5.87 10.06
CA GLU A 453 -23.49 -5.73 10.09
C GLU A 453 -24.15 -6.40 8.87
N THR A 454 -23.47 -6.41 7.73
CA THR A 454 -23.91 -7.11 6.52
C THR A 454 -23.72 -8.63 6.63
N LEU A 455 -22.62 -9.09 7.25
CA LEU A 455 -22.36 -10.51 7.55
C LEU A 455 -23.45 -11.12 8.45
N TYR A 456 -23.84 -10.39 9.50
CA TYR A 456 -24.86 -10.81 10.48
C TYR A 456 -26.30 -10.83 9.93
N GLN A 457 -26.50 -10.49 8.64
CA GLN A 457 -27.76 -10.75 7.93
C GLN A 457 -27.91 -12.24 7.53
N ASP A 458 -26.83 -13.03 7.67
CA ASP A 458 -26.70 -14.46 7.35
C ASP A 458 -27.14 -14.86 5.92
N ASP A 459 -27.14 -13.92 4.98
CA ASP A 459 -27.35 -14.21 3.56
C ASP A 459 -26.14 -14.97 2.99
N ALA A 460 -26.36 -16.21 2.55
CA ALA A 460 -25.29 -17.09 2.07
C ALA A 460 -24.48 -16.57 0.87
N VAL A 461 -24.97 -15.58 0.11
CA VAL A 461 -24.26 -14.96 -1.02
C VAL A 461 -23.55 -13.68 -0.58
N VAL A 462 -24.21 -12.84 0.22
CA VAL A 462 -23.61 -11.58 0.68
C VAL A 462 -22.57 -11.83 1.77
N GLY A 463 -22.81 -12.75 2.70
CA GLY A 463 -21.90 -13.09 3.80
C GLY A 463 -20.56 -13.64 3.34
N GLU A 464 -20.51 -14.35 2.20
CA GLU A 464 -19.25 -14.78 1.56
C GLU A 464 -18.40 -13.57 1.14
N ALA A 465 -19.03 -12.58 0.50
CA ALA A 465 -18.36 -11.34 0.10
C ALA A 465 -18.02 -10.44 1.29
N ALA A 466 -18.89 -10.37 2.30
CA ALA A 466 -18.67 -9.59 3.52
C ALA A 466 -17.49 -10.14 4.33
N GLY A 467 -17.44 -11.46 4.58
CA GLY A 467 -16.33 -12.10 5.29
C GLY A 467 -14.99 -11.87 4.58
N THR A 468 -14.95 -12.11 3.27
CA THR A 468 -13.74 -11.87 2.45
C THR A 468 -13.32 -10.39 2.51
N ALA A 469 -14.28 -9.47 2.37
CA ALA A 469 -14.01 -8.03 2.43
C ALA A 469 -13.52 -7.56 3.81
N MET A 470 -14.02 -8.12 4.91
CA MET A 470 -13.52 -7.85 6.27
C MET A 470 -12.05 -8.29 6.41
N GLY A 471 -11.69 -9.45 5.83
CA GLY A 471 -10.31 -9.92 5.74
C GLY A 471 -9.40 -8.98 4.95
N LEU A 472 -9.86 -8.49 3.80
CA LEU A 472 -9.12 -7.52 2.96
C LEU A 472 -8.89 -6.18 3.67
N VAL A 473 -9.92 -5.61 4.33
CA VAL A 473 -9.81 -4.33 5.05
C VAL A 473 -8.82 -4.42 6.21
N MET A 474 -8.80 -5.58 6.90
CA MET A 474 -7.91 -5.87 8.03
C MET A 474 -6.62 -6.60 7.60
N ALA A 475 -6.28 -6.60 6.31
CA ALA A 475 -5.10 -7.27 5.79
C ALA A 475 -3.81 -6.77 6.47
N ALA A 476 -2.90 -7.70 6.77
CA ALA A 476 -1.65 -7.46 7.50
C ALA A 476 -1.80 -6.75 8.88
N SER A 477 -3.01 -6.76 9.48
CA SER A 477 -3.23 -6.14 10.81
C SER A 477 -2.79 -6.99 11.99
N LEU A 478 -2.97 -8.31 11.89
CA LEU A 478 -2.90 -9.25 13.02
C LEU A 478 -3.79 -8.84 14.21
N ASP A 479 -4.91 -8.16 13.95
CA ASP A 479 -5.86 -7.79 15.01
C ASP A 479 -6.52 -9.03 15.64
N ALA A 480 -6.25 -9.23 16.92
CA ALA A 480 -6.79 -10.30 17.72
C ALA A 480 -8.27 -10.10 18.07
N ALA A 481 -8.86 -8.91 17.93
CA ALA A 481 -10.31 -8.70 18.08
C ALA A 481 -11.04 -9.26 16.85
N ALA A 482 -10.79 -8.70 15.66
CA ALA A 482 -11.39 -9.14 14.40
C ALA A 482 -11.19 -10.65 14.14
N PHE A 483 -9.99 -11.19 14.39
CA PHE A 483 -9.73 -12.62 14.23
C PHE A 483 -10.63 -13.50 15.12
N ARG A 484 -10.81 -13.16 16.40
CA ARG A 484 -11.67 -13.92 17.31
C ARG A 484 -13.15 -13.81 16.92
N GLU A 485 -13.58 -12.64 16.43
CA GLU A 485 -14.95 -12.41 15.98
C GLU A 485 -15.28 -13.31 14.76
N MET A 486 -14.40 -13.35 13.76
CA MET A 486 -14.54 -14.22 12.58
C MET A 486 -14.56 -15.71 12.95
N VAL A 487 -13.63 -16.15 13.81
CA VAL A 487 -13.54 -17.56 14.26
C VAL A 487 -14.78 -18.00 15.03
N GLN A 488 -15.37 -17.10 15.84
CA GLN A 488 -16.65 -17.35 16.49
C GLN A 488 -17.77 -17.52 15.45
N TYR A 489 -17.96 -16.56 14.54
CA TYR A 489 -19.06 -16.61 13.57
C TYR A 489 -18.99 -17.80 12.61
N ILE A 490 -17.78 -18.30 12.26
CA ILE A 490 -17.60 -19.56 11.51
C ILE A 490 -18.28 -20.76 12.20
N SER A 491 -18.34 -20.75 13.53
CA SER A 491 -18.96 -21.82 14.33
C SER A 491 -20.48 -21.66 14.46
N ASP A 492 -20.99 -20.43 14.32
CA ASP A 492 -22.39 -20.09 14.54
C ASP A 492 -23.23 -20.15 13.25
N THR A 493 -22.67 -19.80 12.08
CA THR A 493 -23.40 -19.85 10.80
C THR A 493 -23.45 -21.26 10.18
N ALA A 494 -24.64 -21.65 9.71
CA ALA A 494 -24.85 -22.90 8.99
C ALA A 494 -24.45 -22.83 7.49
N HIS A 495 -24.07 -21.66 6.99
CA HIS A 495 -23.81 -21.44 5.57
C HIS A 495 -22.32 -21.63 5.21
N ASP A 496 -22.01 -22.76 4.56
CA ASP A 496 -20.66 -23.12 4.06
C ASP A 496 -19.99 -22.00 3.24
N LYS A 497 -20.75 -21.25 2.46
CA LYS A 497 -20.26 -20.07 1.72
C LYS A 497 -19.72 -18.96 2.64
N ILE A 498 -20.41 -18.69 3.75
CA ILE A 498 -19.99 -17.68 4.73
C ILE A 498 -18.79 -18.22 5.51
N GLN A 499 -18.80 -19.50 5.89
CA GLN A 499 -17.63 -20.16 6.47
C GLN A 499 -16.42 -20.14 5.53
N ARG A 500 -16.60 -20.25 4.21
CA ARG A 500 -15.53 -20.08 3.21
C ARG A 500 -15.01 -18.64 3.18
N GLY A 501 -15.90 -17.66 3.08
CA GLY A 501 -15.54 -16.23 3.04
C GLY A 501 -14.78 -15.76 4.29
N LEU A 502 -15.02 -16.38 5.45
CA LEU A 502 -14.30 -16.09 6.70
C LEU A 502 -13.02 -16.93 6.91
N ARG A 503 -12.77 -17.95 6.08
CA ARG A 503 -11.56 -18.79 6.09
C ARG A 503 -10.52 -18.38 5.02
N THR A 504 -10.84 -17.38 4.19
CA THR A 504 -10.04 -16.95 3.03
C THR A 504 -9.31 -15.66 3.33
#